data_AF-A0A1Q7A395-F1
#
_entry.id   AF-A0A1Q7A395-F1
#
_cell.length_a   1.000
_cell.length_b   1.000
_cell.length_c   1.000
_cell.angle_alpha   90.00
_cell.angle_beta   90.00
_cell.angle_gamma   90.00
#
_symmetry.space_group_name_H-M   'P 1'
#
loop_
_entity.id
_entity.type
_entity.pdbx_description
1 polymer ?
#
loop_
_entity_poly.entity_id
_entity_poly.type
_entity_poly.pdbx_seq_one_letter_code
_entity_poly.pdbx_strand_id
1 'polypeptide(L)'
;MEKQGITALSLREAARRVGVSHNAPYRHFADREALLAALAAQGFEMLGQAMRGQTGRGMGEAYVRFALQYPQRFRLMFGGQITLEKYPRLRAAAASAFDQLQAAFSAHGGDVRSAAAAAWSLVHGLCHLILDGHFAQRD
;
A
#
# COMPACT_ATOMS: atom_id res chain seq x y z
N MET A 1 2.27 -15.39 -16.78
CA MET A 1 3.31 -14.53 -17.39
C MET A 1 3.95 -13.70 -16.30
N GLU A 2 4.86 -14.36 -15.59
CA GLU A 2 5.77 -13.80 -14.61
C GLU A 2 6.95 -13.13 -15.32
N LYS A 3 7.70 -12.29 -14.58
CA LYS A 3 8.90 -11.55 -15.01
C LYS A 3 8.66 -10.31 -15.88
N GLN A 4 8.21 -9.23 -15.26
CA GLN A 4 8.69 -7.89 -15.58
C GLN A 4 8.55 -7.03 -14.32
N GLY A 5 9.64 -6.95 -13.57
CA GLY A 5 9.76 -6.04 -12.44
C GLY A 5 9.45 -4.60 -12.87
N ILE A 6 9.01 -3.80 -11.90
CA ILE A 6 8.57 -2.41 -12.05
C ILE A 6 9.59 -1.50 -12.79
N THR A 7 10.82 -1.96 -12.98
CA THR A 7 11.91 -1.27 -13.65
C THR A 7 11.71 -1.03 -15.16
N ALA A 8 10.86 -1.80 -15.87
CA ALA A 8 10.68 -1.68 -17.33
C ALA A 8 9.33 -1.09 -17.78
N LEU A 9 8.51 -0.58 -16.86
CA LEU A 9 7.15 -0.12 -17.19
C LEU A 9 7.13 1.33 -17.68
N SER A 10 6.92 1.53 -18.99
CA SER A 10 6.57 2.84 -19.55
C SER A 10 5.30 3.39 -18.88
N LEU A 11 5.13 4.72 -18.84
CA LEU A 11 3.98 5.37 -18.21
C LEU A 11 2.63 4.82 -18.72
N ARG A 12 2.60 4.46 -20.01
CA ARG A 12 1.45 3.89 -20.72
C ARG A 12 1.13 2.48 -20.25
N GLU A 13 2.17 1.68 -20.04
CA GLU A 13 2.05 0.29 -19.61
C GLU A 13 1.75 0.18 -18.11
N ALA A 14 2.26 1.13 -17.30
CA ALA A 14 1.83 1.33 -15.93
C ALA A 14 0.34 1.62 -15.86
N ALA A 15 -0.15 2.66 -16.55
CA ALA A 15 -1.58 3.03 -16.56
C ALA A 15 -2.50 1.86 -16.97
N ARG A 16 -2.11 1.10 -18.00
CA ARG A 16 -2.86 -0.08 -18.49
C ARG A 16 -2.93 -1.19 -17.46
N ARG A 17 -1.84 -1.47 -16.73
CA ARG A 17 -1.77 -2.56 -15.74
C ARG A 17 -2.46 -2.23 -14.41
N VAL A 18 -2.67 -0.96 -14.08
CA VAL A 18 -3.43 -0.54 -12.89
C VAL A 18 -4.90 -0.23 -13.15
N GLY A 19 -5.40 -0.39 -14.39
CA GLY A 19 -6.83 -0.29 -14.71
C GLY A 19 -7.37 1.14 -14.85
N VAL A 20 -6.52 2.12 -15.13
CA VAL A 20 -6.93 3.53 -15.39
C VAL A 20 -6.98 3.77 -16.91
N SER A 21 -8.13 4.22 -17.42
CA SER A 21 -8.44 4.27 -18.85
C SER A 21 -7.58 5.26 -19.66
N HIS A 22 -7.56 5.03 -20.97
CA HIS A 22 -6.40 5.24 -21.84
C HIS A 22 -6.07 6.68 -22.27
N ASN A 23 -6.74 7.75 -21.79
CA ASN A 23 -6.54 9.08 -22.42
C ASN A 23 -6.54 10.32 -21.51
N ALA A 24 -6.54 10.21 -20.17
CA ALA A 24 -6.50 11.36 -19.27
C ALA A 24 -5.17 11.67 -18.52
N PRO A 25 -4.21 10.74 -18.26
CA PRO A 25 -3.18 11.01 -17.24
C PRO A 25 -2.10 12.02 -17.65
N TYR A 26 -1.73 12.10 -18.93
CA TYR A 26 -0.52 12.82 -19.37
C TYR A 26 -0.59 14.35 -19.25
N ARG A 27 -1.79 14.94 -19.07
CA ARG A 27 -1.93 16.38 -18.77
C ARG A 27 -1.86 16.70 -17.28
N HIS A 28 -2.03 15.71 -16.40
CA HIS A 28 -2.10 15.92 -14.95
C HIS A 28 -0.82 15.55 -14.21
N PHE A 29 0.07 14.75 -14.82
CA PHE A 29 1.31 14.30 -14.19
C PHE A 29 2.53 14.77 -14.96
N ALA A 30 3.41 15.49 -14.27
CA ALA A 30 4.63 16.06 -14.85
C ALA A 30 5.66 15.00 -15.27
N ASP A 31 5.73 13.88 -14.56
CA ASP A 31 6.67 12.79 -14.82
C ASP A 31 6.10 11.42 -14.36
N ARG A 32 6.92 10.36 -14.52
CA ARG A 32 6.59 9.01 -14.10
C ARG A 32 6.41 8.86 -12.59
N GLU A 33 7.25 9.53 -11.82
CA GLU A 33 7.20 9.46 -10.36
C GLU A 33 5.90 10.13 -9.85
N ALA A 34 5.45 11.21 -10.48
CA ALA A 34 4.20 11.89 -10.15
C ALA A 34 2.97 11.00 -10.39
N LEU A 35 2.95 10.21 -11.48
CA LEU A 35 1.89 9.22 -11.69
C LEU A 35 1.95 8.11 -10.63
N LEU A 36 3.14 7.57 -10.35
CA LEU A 36 3.32 6.53 -9.35
C LEU A 36 2.93 7.01 -7.95
N ALA A 37 3.25 8.26 -7.60
CA ALA A 37 2.85 8.90 -6.35
C ALA A 37 1.33 9.03 -6.23
N ALA A 38 0.64 9.41 -7.31
CA ALA A 38 -0.82 9.49 -7.29
C ALA A 38 -1.48 8.11 -7.14
N LEU A 39 -0.93 7.09 -7.79
CA LEU A 39 -1.40 5.71 -7.65
C LEU A 39 -1.13 5.15 -6.25
N ALA A 40 0.02 5.45 -5.66
CA ALA A 40 0.34 5.10 -4.29
C ALA A 40 -0.60 5.81 -3.30
N ALA A 41 -0.91 7.09 -3.54
CA ALA A 41 -1.84 7.85 -2.70
C ALA A 41 -3.24 7.22 -2.71
N GLN A 42 -3.75 6.87 -3.89
CA GLN A 42 -5.00 6.12 -4.03
C GLN A 42 -4.93 4.77 -3.29
N GLY A 43 -3.80 4.07 -3.36
CA GLY A 43 -3.57 2.83 -2.63
C GLY A 43 -3.69 3.00 -1.11
N PHE A 44 -3.09 4.05 -0.54
CA PHE A 44 -3.24 4.36 0.89
C PHE A 44 -4.66 4.76 1.26
N GLU A 45 -5.36 5.53 0.42
CA GLU A 45 -6.78 5.88 0.61
C GLU A 45 -7.65 4.61 0.68
N MET A 46 -7.45 3.67 -0.25
CA MET A 46 -8.15 2.38 -0.28
C MET A 46 -7.83 1.50 0.94
N LEU A 47 -6.55 1.40 1.31
CA LEU A 47 -6.13 0.63 2.48
C LEU A 47 -6.73 1.20 3.77
N GLY A 48 -6.71 2.53 3.92
CA GLY A 48 -7.37 3.20 5.03
C GLY A 48 -8.86 2.84 5.09
N GLN A 49 -9.58 2.96 3.97
CA GLN A 49 -11.00 2.58 3.90
C GLN A 49 -11.24 1.11 4.29
N ALA A 50 -10.39 0.19 3.86
CA ALA A 50 -10.50 -1.23 4.21
C ALA A 50 -10.31 -1.49 5.71
N MET A 51 -9.46 -0.71 6.39
CA MET A 51 -9.20 -0.83 7.82
C MET A 51 -10.20 -0.06 8.70
N ARG A 52 -10.99 0.85 8.12
CA ARG A 52 -11.90 1.73 8.87
C ARG A 52 -12.90 0.92 9.69
N GLY A 53 -12.98 1.22 10.99
CA GLY A 53 -13.87 0.54 11.94
C GLY A 53 -13.46 -0.89 12.31
N GLN A 54 -12.34 -1.38 11.76
CA GLN A 54 -11.78 -2.68 12.13
C GLN A 54 -10.86 -2.53 13.35
N THR A 55 -10.77 -3.57 14.17
CA THR A 55 -9.86 -3.63 15.33
C THR A 55 -9.20 -5.01 15.41
N GLY A 56 -8.09 -5.09 16.14
CA GLY A 56 -7.38 -6.35 16.42
C GLY A 56 -7.19 -7.23 15.18
N ARG A 57 -7.68 -8.48 15.26
CA ARG A 57 -7.59 -9.46 14.17
C ARG A 57 -8.27 -8.99 12.88
N GLY A 58 -9.43 -8.35 12.96
CA GLY A 58 -10.17 -7.87 11.79
C GLY A 58 -9.40 -6.83 10.99
N MET A 59 -8.66 -5.95 11.67
CA MET A 59 -7.80 -4.97 11.00
C MET A 59 -6.61 -5.65 10.30
N GLY A 60 -6.00 -6.64 10.94
CA GLY A 60 -4.94 -7.44 10.31
C GLY A 60 -5.42 -8.20 9.07
N GLU A 61 -6.59 -8.82 9.13
CA GLU A 61 -7.20 -9.50 7.97
C GLU A 61 -7.53 -8.54 6.82
N ALA A 62 -8.04 -7.34 7.12
CA ALA A 62 -8.29 -6.31 6.12
C ALA A 62 -6.99 -5.87 5.43
N TYR A 63 -5.91 -5.71 6.20
CA TYR A 63 -4.58 -5.36 5.69
C TYR A 63 -4.04 -6.46 4.75
N VAL A 64 -4.08 -7.73 5.19
CA VAL A 64 -3.63 -8.87 4.37
C VAL A 64 -4.47 -9.01 3.11
N ARG A 65 -5.80 -8.93 3.21
CA ARG A 65 -6.70 -9.03 2.07
C ARG A 65 -6.40 -7.96 1.02
N PHE A 66 -6.15 -6.72 1.45
CA PHE A 66 -5.75 -5.65 0.55
C PHE A 66 -4.44 -5.98 -0.18
N ALA A 67 -3.42 -6.45 0.55
CA ALA A 67 -2.13 -6.82 -0.04
C ALA A 67 -2.25 -7.93 -1.09
N LEU A 68 -3.06 -8.95 -0.82
CA LEU A 68 -3.28 -10.08 -1.73
C LEU A 68 -4.17 -9.72 -2.93
N GLN A 69 -5.17 -8.86 -2.74
CA GLN A 69 -6.05 -8.41 -3.82
C GLN A 69 -5.36 -7.42 -4.76
N TYR A 70 -4.44 -6.60 -4.25
CA TYR A 70 -3.76 -5.55 -5.01
C TYR A 70 -2.22 -5.58 -4.86
N PRO A 71 -1.54 -6.68 -5.21
CA PRO A 71 -0.14 -6.91 -4.87
C PRO A 71 0.82 -5.90 -5.49
N GLN A 72 0.57 -5.45 -6.72
CA GLN A 72 1.41 -4.42 -7.36
C GLN A 72 1.23 -3.04 -6.72
N ARG A 73 0.00 -2.71 -6.28
CA ARG A 73 -0.25 -1.46 -5.56
C ARG A 73 0.41 -1.49 -4.18
N PHE A 74 0.28 -2.61 -3.48
CA PHE A 74 0.95 -2.83 -2.19
C PHE A 74 2.47 -2.65 -2.30
N ARG A 75 3.11 -3.33 -3.28
CA ARG A 75 4.55 -3.16 -3.54
C ARG A 75 4.93 -1.72 -3.92
N LEU A 76 4.08 -1.01 -4.66
CA LEU A 76 4.31 0.39 -5.01
C LEU A 76 4.28 1.30 -3.78
N MET A 77 3.30 1.13 -2.90
CA MET A 77 3.11 1.95 -1.69
C MET A 77 4.29 1.85 -0.72
N PHE A 78 4.90 0.67 -0.61
CA PHE A 78 5.92 0.37 0.40
C PHE A 78 7.31 0.11 -0.18
N GLY A 79 7.48 0.20 -1.50
CA GLY A 79 8.71 -0.21 -2.20
C GLY A 79 9.84 0.83 -2.26
N GLY A 80 9.70 2.00 -1.61
CA GLY A 80 10.76 3.02 -1.52
C GLY A 80 11.10 3.75 -2.81
N GLN A 81 10.29 3.61 -3.87
CA GLN A 81 10.58 4.13 -5.21
C GLN A 81 10.17 5.59 -5.44
N ILE A 82 9.39 6.14 -4.50
CA ILE A 82 8.77 7.46 -4.61
C ILE A 82 9.26 8.31 -3.43
N THR A 83 9.71 9.53 -3.72
CA THR A 83 10.09 10.49 -2.68
C THR A 83 8.83 11.06 -2.01
N LEU A 84 8.52 10.61 -0.79
CA LEU A 84 7.26 10.95 -0.11
C LEU A 84 7.08 12.47 0.06
N GLU A 85 8.16 13.17 0.38
CA GLU A 85 8.21 14.60 0.67
C GLU A 85 7.85 15.46 -0.56
N LYS A 86 8.08 14.95 -1.77
CA LYS A 86 7.78 15.63 -3.04
C LYS A 86 6.27 15.68 -3.32
N TYR A 87 5.47 14.81 -2.70
CA TYR A 87 4.06 14.62 -3.05
C TYR A 87 3.12 14.77 -1.83
N PRO A 88 2.61 15.99 -1.56
CA PRO A 88 1.77 16.26 -0.38
C PRO A 88 0.53 15.37 -0.26
N ARG A 89 -0.13 15.04 -1.38
CA ARG A 89 -1.29 14.13 -1.38
C ARG A 89 -0.90 12.72 -0.94
N LEU A 90 0.22 12.20 -1.44
CA LEU A 90 0.71 10.88 -1.03
C LEU A 90 1.04 10.87 0.45
N ARG A 91 1.75 11.90 0.95
CA ARG A 91 2.06 12.06 2.37
C ARG A 91 0.81 12.08 3.23
N ALA A 92 -0.21 12.85 2.84
CA ALA A 92 -1.47 12.94 3.57
C ALA A 92 -2.23 11.61 3.58
N ALA A 93 -2.29 10.90 2.45
CA ALA A 93 -2.94 9.60 2.35
C ALA A 93 -2.23 8.54 3.22
N ALA A 94 -0.90 8.48 3.17
CA ALA A 94 -0.11 7.57 3.98
C ALA A 94 -0.29 7.83 5.49
N ALA A 95 -0.24 9.11 5.91
CA ALA A 95 -0.48 9.51 7.29
C ALA A 95 -1.88 9.11 7.77
N SER A 96 -2.92 9.39 6.98
CA SER A 96 -4.30 9.03 7.31
C SER A 96 -4.53 7.52 7.45
N ALA A 97 -3.86 6.70 6.63
CA ALA A 97 -3.89 5.24 6.78
C ALA A 97 -3.19 4.79 8.08
N PHE A 98 -2.09 5.43 8.44
CA PHE A 98 -1.35 5.14 9.67
C PHE A 98 -2.10 5.60 10.93
N ASP A 99 -2.81 6.73 10.87
CA ASP A 99 -3.65 7.20 11.97
C ASP A 99 -4.80 6.22 12.26
N GLN A 100 -5.39 5.64 11.21
CA GLN A 100 -6.40 4.60 11.38
C GLN A 100 -5.86 3.34 12.06
N LEU A 101 -4.63 2.93 11.73
CA LEU A 101 -3.94 1.86 12.41
C LEU A 101 -3.71 2.20 13.90
N GLN A 102 -3.15 3.37 14.21
CA GLN A 102 -2.91 3.80 15.60
C GLN A 102 -4.22 3.87 16.41
N ALA A 103 -5.30 4.35 15.81
CA ALA A 103 -6.60 4.45 16.46
C ALA A 103 -7.13 3.09 16.94
N ALA A 104 -6.87 2.00 16.21
CA ALA A 104 -7.28 0.66 16.65
C ALA A 104 -6.52 0.14 17.89
N PHE A 105 -5.36 0.73 18.21
CA PHE A 105 -4.57 0.39 19.40
C PHE A 105 -4.79 1.35 20.56
N SER A 106 -5.56 2.43 20.38
CA SER A 106 -5.80 3.46 21.42
C SER A 106 -6.38 2.91 22.72
N ALA A 107 -7.15 1.82 22.66
CA ALA A 107 -7.76 1.18 23.82
C ALA A 107 -6.80 0.24 24.60
N HIS A 108 -5.60 -0.04 24.12
CA HIS A 108 -4.74 -1.10 24.69
C HIS A 108 -3.93 -0.70 25.94
N GLY A 109 -3.98 0.56 26.37
CA GLY A 109 -3.12 1.06 27.45
C GLY A 109 -1.63 1.03 27.08
N GLY A 110 -0.81 1.85 27.73
CA GLY A 110 0.63 1.95 27.43
C GLY A 110 0.94 2.70 26.13
N ASP A 111 2.11 2.43 25.54
CA ASP A 111 2.58 3.14 24.34
C ASP A 111 1.91 2.63 23.06
N VAL A 112 0.81 3.30 22.70
CA VAL A 112 0.02 3.07 21.48
C VAL A 112 0.88 3.06 20.22
N ARG A 113 1.91 3.93 20.15
CA ARG A 113 2.77 4.04 18.96
C ARG A 113 3.60 2.78 18.78
N SER A 114 4.24 2.32 19.86
CA SER A 114 5.04 1.09 19.82
C SER A 114 4.18 -0.14 19.55
N ALA A 115 2.99 -0.23 20.16
CA ALA A 115 2.06 -1.34 19.91
C ALA A 115 1.60 -1.38 18.45
N ALA A 116 1.19 -0.23 17.89
CA ALA A 116 0.79 -0.12 16.48
C ALA A 116 1.95 -0.45 15.53
N ALA A 117 3.17 0.00 15.84
CA ALA A 117 4.35 -0.30 15.04
C ALA A 117 4.69 -1.80 15.06
N ALA A 118 4.59 -2.47 16.22
CA ALA A 118 4.82 -3.90 16.33
C ALA A 118 3.78 -4.71 15.55
N ALA A 119 2.50 -4.38 15.71
CA ALA A 119 1.42 -5.04 14.97
C ALA A 119 1.53 -4.82 13.46
N TRP A 120 1.86 -3.59 13.05
CA TRP A 120 2.12 -3.29 11.64
C TRP A 120 3.30 -4.09 11.10
N SER A 121 4.41 -4.14 11.82
CA SER A 121 5.59 -4.92 11.42
C SER A 121 5.25 -6.39 11.19
N LEU A 122 4.47 -7.00 12.08
CA LEU A 122 4.02 -8.38 11.96
C LEU A 122 3.16 -8.61 10.72
N VAL A 123 2.10 -7.83 10.54
CA VAL A 123 1.18 -8.01 9.40
C VAL A 123 1.82 -7.61 8.07
N HIS A 124 2.68 -6.59 8.07
CA HIS A 124 3.42 -6.14 6.92
C HIS A 124 4.42 -7.21 6.47
N GLY A 125 5.18 -7.77 7.41
CA GLY A 125 6.09 -8.90 7.16
C GLY A 125 5.34 -10.12 6.62
N LEU A 126 4.20 -10.47 7.23
CA LEU A 126 3.33 -11.55 6.77
C LEU A 126 2.88 -11.34 5.31
N CYS A 127 2.48 -10.12 4.94
CA CYS A 127 2.10 -9.82 3.57
C CYS A 127 3.23 -10.08 2.57
N HIS A 128 4.45 -9.61 2.86
CA HIS A 128 5.60 -9.87 1.98
C HIS A 128 5.94 -11.34 1.90
N LEU A 129 5.97 -12.04 3.04
CA LEU A 129 6.21 -13.49 3.07
C LEU A 129 5.20 -14.26 2.20
N ILE A 130 3.89 -13.92 2.27
CA ILE A 130 2.88 -14.54 1.41
C ILE A 130 3.09 -14.16 -0.07
N LEU A 131 3.27 -12.87 -0.36
CA LEU A 131 3.42 -12.37 -1.73
C LEU A 131 4.67 -12.88 -2.44
N ASP A 132 5.70 -13.23 -1.67
CA ASP A 132 6.95 -13.77 -2.17
C ASP A 132 7.00 -15.31 -2.11
N GLY A 133 5.87 -15.95 -1.75
CA GLY A 133 5.71 -17.40 -1.81
C GLY A 133 6.40 -18.17 -0.68
N HIS A 134 6.79 -17.54 0.42
CA HIS A 134 7.46 -18.22 1.54
C HIS A 134 6.54 -19.19 2.30
N PHE A 135 5.22 -19.00 2.21
CA PHE A 135 4.21 -19.92 2.71
C PHE A 135 3.72 -20.91 1.65
N ALA A 136 4.22 -20.81 0.41
CA ALA A 136 4.08 -21.90 -0.54
C ALA A 136 5.07 -23.00 -0.13
N GLN A 137 4.65 -23.85 0.81
CA GLN A 137 5.28 -25.15 1.07
C GLN A 137 4.28 -26.23 0.68
N ARG A 138 4.65 -27.01 -0.34
CA ARG A 138 5.34 -28.32 -0.25
C ARG A 138 4.26 -29.39 -0.31
N ASP A 139 4.02 -29.88 -1.52
CA ASP A 139 3.56 -31.25 -1.69
C ASP A 139 4.52 -32.21 -0.96
#